data_AF-A0A915I857-F1
#
_entry.id   AF-A0A915I857-F1
#
_cell.length_a   1.000
_cell.length_b   1.000
_cell.length_c   1.000
_cell.angle_alpha   90.00
_cell.angle_beta   90.00
_cell.angle_gamma   90.00
#
_symmetry.space_group_name_H-M   'P 1'
#
loop_
_entity.id
_entity.type
_entity.pdbx_description
1 polymer ?
#
loop_
_entity_poly.entity_id
_entity_poly.type
_entity_poly.pdbx_seq_one_letter_code
_entity_poly.pdbx_strand_id
1 'polypeptide(L)'
;MVIFMICLGTGLYSAVTPGFLASSMLIAPNHTGFLIAWMNFVSCFARILLPYMVGVVVVQSTVEEWRLIFALGSISQILSGLIFLIFGKSKEQNWAKTKTTTPPTTNMNMK
;
A
#
# COMPACT_ATOMS: atom_id res chain seq x y z
N MET A 1 -16.86 21.00 -8.06
CA MET A 1 -16.75 19.63 -8.63
C MET A 1 -15.36 19.02 -8.40
N VAL A 2 -14.27 19.61 -8.89
CA VAL A 2 -12.90 19.04 -8.74
C VAL A 2 -12.44 18.87 -7.28
N ILE A 3 -12.66 19.88 -6.43
CA ILE A 3 -12.27 19.84 -5.01
C ILE A 3 -12.95 18.68 -4.28
N PHE A 4 -14.22 18.41 -4.60
CA PHE A 4 -14.97 17.29 -4.03
C PHE A 4 -14.36 15.93 -4.43
N MET A 5 -13.91 15.77 -5.68
CA MET A 5 -13.23 14.55 -6.14
C MET A 5 -11.88 14.37 -5.44
N ILE A 6 -11.13 15.45 -5.24
CA ILE A 6 -9.85 15.40 -4.51
C ILE A 6 -10.09 15.04 -3.04
N CYS A 7 -11.06 15.67 -2.37
CA CYS A 7 -11.42 15.36 -0.98
C CYS A 7 -11.88 13.91 -0.80
N LEU A 8 -12.69 13.38 -1.72
CA LEU A 8 -13.08 11.97 -1.71
C LEU A 8 -11.87 11.06 -1.92
N GLY A 9 -11.02 11.37 -2.89
CA GLY A 9 -9.83 10.58 -3.19
C GLY A 9 -8.85 10.52 -2.02
N THR A 10 -8.55 11.66 -1.38
CA THR A 10 -7.64 11.71 -0.23
C THR A 10 -8.27 11.09 1.03
N GLY A 11 -9.56 11.30 1.26
CA GLY A 11 -10.28 10.67 2.38
C GLY A 11 -10.27 9.15 2.29
N LEU A 12 -10.52 8.59 1.11
CA LEU A 12 -10.43 7.14 0.88
C LEU A 12 -9.00 6.63 1.05
N TYR A 13 -7.98 7.37 0.60
CA TYR A 13 -6.58 6.98 0.78
C TYR A 13 -6.18 6.91 2.27
N SER A 14 -6.65 7.87 3.08
CA SER A 14 -6.44 7.85 4.53
C SER A 14 -7.08 6.63 5.20
N ALA A 15 -8.24 6.17 4.72
CA ALA A 15 -8.91 4.97 5.24
C ALA A 15 -8.14 3.66 4.93
N VAL A 16 -7.44 3.60 3.80
CA VAL A 16 -6.68 2.40 3.37
C VAL A 16 -5.35 2.26 4.11
N THR A 17 -4.72 3.38 4.49
CA THR A 17 -3.40 3.42 5.16
C THR A 17 -3.27 2.53 6.40
N PRO A 18 -4.21 2.54 7.38
CA PRO A 18 -4.10 1.66 8.54
C PRO A 18 -4.26 0.17 8.19
N GLY A 19 -5.12 -0.17 7.22
CA GLY A 19 -5.32 -1.54 6.76
C GLY A 19 -4.08 -2.11 6.08
N PHE A 20 -3.38 -1.28 5.29
CA PHE A 20 -2.10 -1.63 4.68
C PHE A 20 -1.03 -1.94 5.74
N LEU A 21 -0.86 -1.05 6.72
CA LEU A 21 0.12 -1.22 7.79
C LEU A 21 -0.16 -2.48 8.62
N ALA A 22 -1.41 -2.68 9.05
CA ALA A 22 -1.80 -3.87 9.79
C ALA A 22 -1.58 -5.15 8.98
N SER A 23 -1.90 -5.15 7.68
CA SER A 23 -1.70 -6.31 6.81
C SER A 23 -0.21 -6.68 6.66
N SER A 24 0.67 -5.68 6.54
CA SER A 24 2.12 -5.92 6.44
C SER A 24 2.70 -6.53 7.73
N MET A 25 2.23 -6.05 8.88
CA MET A 25 2.62 -6.56 10.21
C MET A 25 2.13 -7.99 10.45
N LEU A 26 0.89 -8.29 10.03
CA LEU A 26 0.28 -9.62 10.20
C LEU A 26 0.87 -10.67 9.24
N ILE A 27 1.33 -10.27 8.07
CA ILE A 27 1.91 -11.23 7.10
C ILE A 27 3.32 -11.65 7.51
N ALA A 28 4.12 -10.72 8.03
CA ALA A 28 5.50 -10.98 8.40
C ALA A 28 6.03 -9.98 9.45
N PRO A 29 5.76 -10.18 10.75
CA PRO A 29 6.11 -9.23 11.79
C PRO A 29 7.63 -8.95 11.85
N ASN A 30 8.46 -9.97 11.61
CA ASN A 30 9.93 -9.82 11.61
C ASN A 30 10.53 -9.21 10.34
N HIS A 31 9.78 -9.16 9.23
CA HIS A 31 10.25 -8.62 7.94
C HIS A 31 9.48 -7.36 7.49
N THR A 32 8.58 -6.85 8.32
CA THR A 32 7.70 -5.72 8.01
C THR A 32 8.50 -4.47 7.60
N GLY A 33 9.60 -4.15 8.31
CA GLY A 33 10.42 -2.97 8.01
C GLY A 33 11.03 -2.99 6.60
N PHE A 34 11.55 -4.14 6.17
CA PHE A 34 12.11 -4.30 4.82
C PHE A 34 11.02 -4.23 3.74
N LEU A 35 9.88 -4.89 3.95
CA LEU A 35 8.76 -4.88 3.02
C LEU A 35 8.18 -3.48 2.83
N ILE A 36 7.97 -2.73 3.91
CA ILE A 36 7.48 -1.36 3.85
C ILE A 36 8.49 -0.46 3.13
N ALA A 37 9.78 -0.61 3.38
CA ALA A 37 10.82 0.15 2.68
C ALA A 37 10.80 -0.15 1.16
N TRP A 38 10.66 -1.40 0.78
CA TRP A 38 10.55 -1.81 -0.62
C TRP A 38 9.31 -1.23 -1.31
N MET A 39 8.16 -1.27 -0.64
CA MET A 39 6.92 -0.69 -1.17
C MET A 39 7.01 0.84 -1.35
N ASN A 40 7.69 1.52 -0.43
CA ASN A 40 7.97 2.96 -0.56
C ASN A 40 8.93 3.24 -1.72
N PHE A 41 9.93 2.39 -1.95
CA PHE A 41 10.85 2.54 -3.08
C PHE A 41 10.11 2.49 -4.42
N VAL A 42 9.25 1.47 -4.63
CA VAL A 42 8.41 1.36 -5.82
C VAL A 42 7.46 2.57 -5.96
N SER A 43 6.91 3.03 -4.84
CA SER A 43 6.04 4.22 -4.80
C SER A 43 6.79 5.49 -5.22
N CYS A 44 8.06 5.65 -4.82
CA CYS A 44 8.89 6.76 -5.25
C CYS A 44 9.13 6.76 -6.76
N PHE A 45 9.39 5.61 -7.38
CA PHE A 45 9.51 5.55 -8.85
C PHE A 45 8.23 5.96 -9.55
N ALA A 46 7.09 5.45 -9.10
CA ALA A 46 5.80 5.84 -9.65
C ALA A 46 5.57 7.35 -9.55
N ARG A 47 5.98 7.97 -8.43
CA ARG A 47 5.88 9.42 -8.22
C ARG A 47 6.82 10.23 -9.10
N ILE A 48 8.01 9.71 -9.42
CA ILE A 48 8.96 10.34 -10.35
C ILE A 48 8.42 10.28 -11.80
N LEU A 49 7.79 9.19 -12.19
CA LEU A 49 7.19 9.03 -13.51
C LEU A 49 5.92 9.87 -13.69
N LEU A 50 5.21 10.18 -12.61
CA LEU A 50 3.95 10.93 -12.64
C LEU A 50 4.04 12.30 -13.35
N PRO A 51 4.94 13.24 -12.99
CA PRO A 51 5.04 14.54 -13.66
C PRO A 51 5.48 14.42 -15.12
N TYR A 52 6.29 13.40 -15.45
CA TYR A 52 6.66 13.12 -16.83
C TYR A 52 5.42 12.75 -17.66
N MET A 53 4.59 11.84 -17.15
CA MET A 53 3.34 11.44 -17.81
C MET A 53 2.35 12.61 -17.91
N VAL A 54 2.21 13.42 -16.86
CA VAL A 54 1.35 14.61 -16.89
C VAL A 54 1.84 15.64 -17.90
N GLY A 55 3.15 15.86 -18.01
CA GLY A 55 3.73 16.79 -18.98
C GLY A 55 3.51 16.39 -20.44
N VAL A 56 3.35 15.08 -20.73
CA VAL A 56 3.00 14.59 -22.07
C VAL A 56 1.50 14.70 -22.34
N VAL A 57 0.66 14.54 -21.32
CA VAL A 57 -0.81 14.52 -21.46
C VAL A 57 -1.42 15.93 -21.45
N VAL A 58 -0.83 16.87 -20.71
CA VAL A 58 -1.34 18.25 -20.60
C VAL A 58 -0.51 19.16 -21.50
N VAL A 59 -0.88 19.23 -22.78
CA VAL A 59 -0.19 20.08 -23.75
C VAL A 59 -0.81 21.48 -23.80
N GLN A 60 -2.14 21.56 -23.70
CA GLN A 60 -2.87 22.82 -23.85
C GLN A 60 -3.43 23.35 -22.52
N SER A 61 -3.24 22.63 -21.42
CA SER A 61 -3.73 22.99 -20.07
C SER A 61 -5.24 23.25 -20.04
N THR A 62 -5.99 22.52 -20.85
CA THR A 62 -7.45 22.66 -20.90
C THR A 62 -8.11 21.90 -19.75
N VAL A 63 -9.32 22.35 -19.37
CA VAL A 63 -10.10 21.73 -18.29
C VAL A 63 -10.42 20.25 -18.58
N GLU A 64 -10.59 19.89 -19.85
CA GLU A 64 -10.89 18.52 -20.27
C GLU A 64 -9.70 17.56 -20.12
N GLU A 65 -8.47 18.00 -20.43
CA GLU A 65 -7.25 17.21 -20.21
C GLU A 65 -7.07 16.86 -18.73
N TRP A 66 -7.30 17.83 -17.84
CA TRP A 66 -7.24 17.61 -16.40
C TRP A 66 -8.34 16.68 -15.91
N ARG A 67 -9.58 16.79 -16.43
CA ARG A 67 -10.67 15.85 -16.11
C ARG A 67 -10.29 14.41 -16.45
N LEU A 68 -9.62 14.18 -17.58
CA LEU A 68 -9.15 12.85 -17.98
C LEU A 68 -8.15 12.28 -16.97
N ILE A 69 -7.16 13.08 -16.56
CA ILE A 69 -6.13 12.65 -15.59
C ILE A 69 -6.77 12.30 -14.23
N PHE A 70 -7.68 13.13 -13.74
CA PHE A 70 -8.37 12.86 -12.48
C PHE A 70 -9.28 11.64 -12.58
N ALA A 71 -9.97 11.44 -13.70
CA ALA A 71 -10.77 10.24 -13.93
C ALA A 71 -9.89 8.97 -13.92
N LEU A 72 -8.75 8.98 -14.62
CA LEU A 72 -7.80 7.87 -14.62
C LEU A 72 -7.24 7.58 -13.22
N GLY A 73 -6.93 8.62 -12.43
CA GLY A 73 -6.49 8.47 -11.05
C GLY A 73 -7.53 7.82 -10.15
N SER A 74 -8.81 8.19 -10.31
CA SER A 74 -9.90 7.60 -9.53
C SER A 74 -10.14 6.12 -9.86
N ILE A 75 -10.06 5.75 -11.15
CA ILE A 75 -10.20 4.36 -11.61
C ILE A 75 -9.03 3.51 -11.08
N SER A 76 -7.81 4.04 -11.13
CA SER A 76 -6.61 3.37 -10.58
C SER A 76 -6.76 3.02 -9.11
N GLN A 77 -7.31 3.93 -8.30
CA GLN A 77 -7.56 3.67 -6.88
C GLN A 77 -8.62 2.59 -6.64
N ILE A 78 -9.70 2.59 -7.42
CA ILE A 78 -10.75 1.55 -7.33
C ILE A 78 -10.17 0.19 -7.74
N LEU A 79 -9.38 0.14 -8.81
CA LEU A 79 -8.75 -1.09 -9.28
C LEU A 79 -7.77 -1.66 -8.24
N SER A 80 -6.97 -0.80 -7.60
CA SER A 80 -6.09 -1.20 -6.51
C SER A 80 -6.88 -1.83 -5.35
N GLY A 81 -7.99 -1.22 -4.96
CA GLY A 81 -8.90 -1.77 -3.95
C GLY A 81 -9.49 -3.13 -4.35
N LEU A 82 -9.92 -3.29 -5.60
CA LEU A 82 -10.45 -4.55 -6.13
C LEU A 82 -9.40 -5.68 -6.13
N ILE A 83 -8.17 -5.38 -6.55
CA ILE A 83 -7.06 -6.34 -6.52
C ILE A 83 -6.80 -6.79 -5.08
N PHE A 84 -6.80 -5.85 -4.13
CA PHE A 84 -6.64 -6.18 -2.71
C PHE A 84 -7.78 -7.07 -2.18
N LEU A 85 -9.03 -6.82 -2.60
CA LEU A 85 -10.17 -7.66 -2.20
C LEU A 85 -10.08 -9.09 -2.75
N ILE A 86 -9.54 -9.27 -3.96
CA ILE A 86 -9.42 -10.61 -4.59
C ILE A 86 -8.24 -11.39 -4.01
N PHE A 87 -7.09 -10.74 -3.80
CA PHE A 87 -5.84 -11.41 -3.44
C PHE A 87 -5.47 -11.30 -1.95
N GLY A 88 -6.15 -10.44 -1.19
CA GLY A 88 -5.90 -10.23 0.23
C GLY A 88 -6.17 -11.50 1.04
N LYS A 89 -5.11 -12.13 1.55
CA LYS A 89 -5.20 -13.22 2.52
C LYS A 89 -4.60 -12.79 3.85
N SER A 90 -5.43 -12.71 4.89
CA SER A 90 -5.05 -12.26 6.24
C SER A 90 -4.31 -13.29 7.09
N LYS A 91 -3.64 -14.27 6.47
CA LYS A 91 -2.91 -15.33 7.19
C LYS A 91 -1.41 -15.05 7.14
N GLU A 92 -0.74 -15.22 8.29
CA GLU A 92 0.72 -15.26 8.39
C GLU A 92 1.28 -16.20 7.31
N GLN A 93 2.12 -15.66 6.44
CA GLN A 93 2.66 -16.45 5.34
C GLN A 93 3.77 -17.36 5.84
N ASN A 94 3.82 -18.60 5.32
CA ASN A 94 4.71 -19.65 5.82
C ASN A 94 6.19 -19.29 5.79
N TRP A 95 6.60 -18.37 4.91
CA TRP A 95 7.98 -17.87 4.82
C TRP A 95 8.37 -16.94 6.00
N ALA A 96 7.40 -16.37 6.71
CA ALA A 96 7.60 -15.48 7.85
C ALA A 96 7.51 -16.19 9.21
N LYS A 97 7.15 -17.48 9.24
CA LYS A 97 7.19 -18.29 10.46
C LYS A 97 8.63 -18.40 10.93
N THR A 98 8.97 -17.60 11.93
CA THR A 98 10.21 -17.80 12.68
C THR A 98 10.08 -19.16 13.33
N LYS A 99 11.04 -20.06 13.07
CA LYS A 99 11.20 -21.28 13.86
C LYS A 99 11.31 -20.82 15.30
N THR A 100 10.27 -21.05 16.11
CA THR A 100 10.33 -20.83 17.55
C THR A 100 11.48 -21.67 18.07
N THR A 101 12.63 -21.05 18.30
CA THR A 101 13.59 -21.55 19.27
C THR A 101 12.92 -21.35 20.61
N THR A 102 12.15 -22.35 21.02
CA THR A 102 11.71 -22.54 22.40
C THR A 102 12.95 -22.36 23.28
N PRO A 103 13.02 -21.37 24.19
CA PRO A 103 14.04 -21.44 25.22
C PRO A 103 13.76 -22.74 25.99
N PRO A 104 14.75 -23.62 26.19
CA PRO A 104 14.50 -24.83 26.95
C PRO A 104 13.95 -24.40 28.31
N THR A 105 12.73 -24.85 28.60
CA THR A 105 12.20 -24.88 29.96
C THR A 105 13.10 -25.81 30.76
N THR A 106 14.23 -25.27 31.22
CA THR A 106 15.05 -25.88 32.24
C THR A 106 14.31 -25.70 33.56
N ASN A 107 13.36 -26.61 33.77
CA ASN A 107 12.86 -26.93 35.09
C ASN A 107 14.06 -27.43 35.91
N MET A 108 14.69 -26.54 36.66
CA MET A 108 15.63 -26.94 37.71
C MET A 108 15.17 -26.33 39.03
N ASN A 109 14.01 -26.82 39.47
CA ASN A 109 13.71 -26.97 40.87
C ASN A 109 14.46 -28.23 41.34
N MET A 110 15.65 -28.08 41.91
CA MET A 110 16.25 -29.08 42.79
C MET A 110 16.66 -28.35 44.07
N LYS A 111 15.77 -28.44 45.07
CA LYS A 111 16.08 -28.31 46.50
C LYS A 111 16.95 -29.49 46.94
#